data_AF-A0A329SCH4-F1
#
_entry.id   AF-A0A329SCH4-F1
#
_cell.length_a   1.000
_cell.length_b   1.000
_cell.length_c   1.000
_cell.angle_alpha   90.00
_cell.angle_beta   90.00
_cell.angle_gamma   90.00
#
_symmetry.space_group_name_H-M   'P 1'
#
loop_
_entity.id
_entity.type
_entity.pdbx_description
1 polymer ?
#
loop_
_entity_poly.entity_id
_entity_poly.type
_entity_poly.pdbx_seq_one_letter_code
_entity_poly.pdbx_strand_id
1 'polypeptide(L)'
;MGNELVRDQLAFAEDKSRPIFPIVLNDLNPGLDKRYSLVRSELFHFMANGMGFQASFDRLVGKLREQCDGDQHDGSYASMTGRPNSQFRLHQRA
;
A
#
# COMPACT_ATOMS: atom_id res chain seq x y z
N MET A 1 0.75 -4.20 19.12
CA MET A 1 -0.24 -3.26 18.55
C MET A 1 -0.04 -2.97 17.06
N GLY A 2 1.18 -2.91 16.52
CA GLY A 2 1.37 -2.57 15.09
C GLY A 2 0.87 -3.58 14.04
N ASN A 3 0.59 -4.84 14.40
CA ASN A 3 0.19 -5.87 13.43
C ASN A 3 -1.33 -5.93 13.19
N GLU A 4 -2.16 -5.50 14.15
CA GLU A 4 -3.62 -5.58 14.04
C GLU A 4 -4.17 -4.62 12.99
N LEU A 5 -3.74 -3.36 13.02
CA LEU A 5 -4.09 -2.37 12.00
C LEU A 5 -3.74 -2.83 10.57
N VAL A 6 -2.57 -3.45 10.40
CA VAL A 6 -2.14 -3.96 9.09
C VAL A 6 -3.03 -5.11 8.64
N ARG A 7 -3.40 -6.01 9.56
CA ARG A 7 -4.33 -7.11 9.27
C ARG A 7 -5.71 -6.60 8.88
N ASP A 8 -6.22 -5.60 9.59
CA ASP A 8 -7.54 -5.00 9.30
C ASP A 8 -7.55 -4.29 7.94
N GLN A 9 -6.47 -3.59 7.58
CA GLN A 9 -6.34 -2.96 6.27
C GLN A 9 -6.29 -3.99 5.14
N LEU A 10 -5.58 -5.10 5.34
CA LEU A 10 -5.51 -6.19 4.36
C LEU A 10 -6.87 -6.89 4.21
N ALA A 11 -7.55 -7.18 5.32
CA ALA A 11 -8.90 -7.76 5.30
C ALA A 11 -9.90 -6.83 4.60
N PHE A 12 -9.83 -5.51 4.86
CA PHE A 12 -10.67 -4.54 4.18
C PHE A 12 -10.39 -4.47 2.67
N ALA A 13 -9.12 -4.52 2.26
CA ALA A 13 -8.76 -4.55 0.86
C ALA A 13 -9.29 -5.81 0.17
N GLU A 14 -9.20 -6.96 0.82
CA GLU A 14 -9.77 -8.23 0.34
C GLU A 14 -11.29 -8.14 0.19
N ASP A 15 -12.00 -7.69 1.23
CA ASP A 15 -13.46 -7.52 1.24
C ASP A 15 -13.95 -6.59 0.11
N LYS A 16 -13.15 -5.57 -0.21
CA LYS A 16 -13.44 -4.59 -1.27
C LYS A 16 -12.86 -4.97 -2.63
N SER A 17 -12.29 -6.16 -2.77
CA SER A 17 -11.63 -6.64 -3.99
C SER A 17 -10.60 -5.62 -4.53
N ARG A 18 -9.90 -4.92 -3.63
CA ARG A 18 -8.89 -3.93 -3.99
C ARG A 18 -7.58 -4.64 -4.31
N PRO A 19 -6.91 -4.27 -5.41
CA PRO A 19 -5.60 -4.83 -5.74
C PRO A 19 -4.57 -4.45 -4.66
N ILE A 20 -3.80 -5.43 -4.20
CA ILE A 20 -2.70 -5.23 -3.26
C ILE A 20 -1.38 -5.30 -4.02
N PHE A 21 -0.55 -4.25 -3.89
CA PHE A 21 0.76 -4.16 -4.52
C PHE A 21 1.86 -4.30 -3.47
N PRO A 22 2.37 -5.52 -3.21
CA PRO A 22 3.43 -5.71 -2.23
C PRO A 22 4.73 -5.06 -2.71
N ILE A 23 5.29 -4.18 -1.89
CA ILE A 23 6.56 -3.49 -2.14
C ILE A 23 7.60 -4.11 -1.21
N VAL A 24 8.68 -4.63 -1.78
CA VAL A 24 9.81 -5.15 -1.02
C VAL A 24 10.88 -4.06 -0.95
N LEU A 25 11.09 -3.54 0.25
CA LEU A 25 12.25 -2.71 0.58
C LEU A 25 13.36 -3.64 1.06
N ASN A 26 14.49 -3.66 0.37
CA ASN A 26 15.61 -4.52 0.76
C ASN A 26 16.87 -3.70 1.01
N ASP A 27 17.31 -3.70 2.26
CA ASP A 27 18.57 -3.06 2.69
C ASP A 27 19.79 -3.97 2.46
N LEU A 28 19.58 -5.24 2.10
CA LEU A 28 20.65 -6.17 1.77
C LEU A 28 21.12 -5.97 0.33
N ASN A 29 22.43 -5.81 0.16
CA ASN A 29 23.08 -5.91 -1.15
C ASN A 29 23.20 -7.40 -1.53
N PRO A 30 22.33 -7.94 -2.40
CA PRO A 30 22.33 -9.37 -2.69
C PRO A 30 23.58 -9.72 -3.51
N GLY A 31 24.07 -10.95 -3.38
CA GLY A 31 25.06 -11.51 -4.32
C GLY A 31 24.54 -11.47 -5.76
N LEU A 32 25.46 -11.53 -6.73
CA LEU A 32 25.13 -11.46 -8.17
C LEU A 32 24.06 -12.50 -8.58
N ASP A 33 24.16 -13.70 -8.04
CA ASP A 33 23.22 -14.81 -8.21
C ASP A 33 21.77 -14.42 -7.86
N LYS A 34 21.58 -13.71 -6.73
CA LYS A 34 20.26 -13.27 -6.27
C LYS A 34 19.74 -12.08 -7.07
N ARG A 35 20.62 -11.20 -7.56
CA ARG A 35 20.22 -10.05 -8.39
C ARG A 35 19.58 -10.51 -9.70
N TYR A 36 20.13 -11.53 -10.37
CA TYR A 36 19.54 -12.09 -11.59
C TYR A 36 18.16 -12.69 -11.36
N SER A 37 17.96 -13.38 -10.23
CA SER A 37 16.66 -13.92 -9.84
C SER A 37 15.65 -12.82 -9.50
N LEU A 38 16.09 -11.77 -8.79
CA LEU A 38 15.24 -10.63 -8.42
C LEU A 38 14.78 -9.82 -9.64
N VAL A 39 15.65 -9.60 -10.62
CA VAL A 39 15.31 -8.92 -11.89
C VAL A 39 14.22 -9.66 -12.66
N ARG A 40 14.08 -10.98 -12.47
CA ARG A 40 13.07 -11.83 -13.12
C ARG A 40 11.82 -12.06 -12.29
N SER A 41 11.79 -11.56 -11.05
CA SER A 41 10.63 -11.71 -10.16
C SER A 41 9.51 -10.73 -10.55
N GLU A 42 8.27 -11.14 -10.31
CA GLU A 42 7.11 -10.27 -10.52
C GLU A 42 6.90 -9.20 -9.42
N LEU A 43 7.73 -9.23 -8.38
CA LEU A 43 7.62 -8.32 -7.25
C LEU A 43 8.28 -6.96 -7.55
N PHE A 44 7.75 -5.90 -6.93
CA PHE A 44 8.36 -4.57 -6.97
C PHE A 44 9.47 -4.49 -5.93
N HIS A 45 10.71 -4.52 -6.39
CA HIS A 45 11.90 -4.49 -5.53
C HIS A 45 12.53 -3.10 -5.54
N PHE A 46 12.72 -2.55 -4.34
CA PHE A 46 13.44 -1.30 -4.13
C PHE A 46 14.61 -1.56 -3.20
N MET A 47 15.79 -1.70 -3.79
CA MET A 47 17.03 -1.94 -3.05
C MET A 47 17.65 -0.62 -2.59
N ALA A 48 18.26 -0.61 -1.40
CA ALA A 48 18.89 0.59 -0.85
C ALA A 48 20.02 1.16 -1.73
N ASN A 49 20.67 0.33 -2.53
CA ASN A 49 21.70 0.75 -3.49
C ASN A 49 21.14 1.30 -4.82
N GLY A 50 19.82 1.42 -4.95
CA GLY A 50 19.13 1.94 -6.15
C GLY A 50 19.12 1.00 -7.36
N MET A 51 19.70 -0.20 -7.26
CA MET A 51 19.71 -1.14 -8.39
C MET A 51 18.28 -1.58 -8.73
N GLY A 52 17.95 -1.58 -10.02
CA GLY A 52 16.63 -1.97 -10.51
C GLY A 52 15.50 -0.99 -10.18
N PHE A 53 15.78 0.15 -9.53
CA PHE A 53 14.77 1.11 -9.09
C PHE A 53 13.87 1.57 -10.24
N GLN A 54 14.46 2.08 -11.32
CA GLN A 54 13.70 2.64 -12.44
C GLN A 54 12.74 1.61 -13.07
N ALA A 55 13.24 0.38 -13.29
CA ALA A 55 12.42 -0.70 -13.87
C ALA A 55 11.27 -1.12 -12.92
N SER A 56 11.54 -1.26 -11.63
CA SER A 56 10.51 -1.55 -10.62
C SER A 56 9.49 -0.42 -10.52
N PHE A 57 9.95 0.83 -10.57
CA PHE A 57 9.10 2.02 -10.49
C PHE A 57 8.19 2.16 -11.70
N ASP A 58 8.74 2.07 -12.91
CA ASP A 58 7.97 2.18 -14.16
C ASP A 58 6.90 1.09 -14.24
N ARG A 59 7.23 -0.14 -13.82
CA ARG A 59 6.28 -1.24 -13.73
C ARG A 59 5.18 -0.97 -12.69
N LEU A 60 5.53 -0.44 -11.52
CA LEU A 60 4.57 -0.11 -10.47
C LEU A 60 3.60 0.98 -10.94
N VAL A 61 4.11 2.06 -11.54
CA VAL A 61 3.29 3.15 -12.08
C VAL A 61 2.38 2.66 -13.20
N GLY A 62 2.89 1.82 -14.10
CA GLY A 62 2.07 1.19 -15.15
C GLY A 62 0.90 0.41 -14.54
N LYS A 63 1.16 -0.43 -13.55
CA LYS A 63 0.14 -1.23 -12.85
C LYS A 63 -0.87 -0.37 -12.08
N LEU A 64 -0.43 0.71 -11.43
CA LEU A 64 -1.32 1.63 -10.74
C LEU A 64 -2.25 2.36 -11.71
N ARG A 65 -1.74 2.79 -12.87
CA ARG A 65 -2.55 3.44 -13.92
C ARG A 65 -3.64 2.51 -14.46
N GLU A 66 -3.29 1.25 -14.75
CA GLU A 66 -4.26 0.22 -15.18
C GLU A 66 -5.43 0.07 -14.19
N GLN A 67 -5.19 0.23 -12.89
CA GLN A 67 -6.24 0.16 -11.87
C GLN A 67 -7.07 1.43 -11.76
N CYS A 68 -6.45 2.62 -11.84
CA CYS A 68 -7.17 3.89 -11.78
C CYS A 68 -8.15 4.07 -12.94
N ASP A 69 -7.78 3.60 -14.14
CA ASP A 69 -8.65 3.69 -15.31
C ASP A 69 -9.87 2.74 -15.23
N GLY A 70 -9.81 1.71 -14.38
CA GLY A 70 -10.91 0.76 -14.13
C GLY A 70 -11.84 1.11 -12.96
N ASP A 71 -11.48 2.08 -12.11
CA ASP A 71 -12.09 2.30 -10.78
C ASP A 71 -13.23 3.35 -10.76
N GLN A 72 -13.88 3.64 -11.90
CA GLN A 72 -14.98 4.61 -11.99
C GLN A 72 -16.29 4.15 -11.29
N HIS A 73 -16.25 3.17 -10.39
CA HIS A 73 -17.46 2.52 -9.88
C HIS A 73 -17.47 2.18 -8.37
N ASP A 74 -16.84 2.95 -7.49
CA ASP A 74 -17.29 3.01 -6.08
C ASP A 74 -16.86 4.29 -5.32
N GLY A 75 -17.80 5.21 -5.11
CA GLY A 75 -17.61 6.49 -4.42
C GLY A 75 -17.60 6.40 -2.89
N SER A 76 -16.79 5.51 -2.30
CA SER A 76 -16.84 5.21 -0.85
C SER A 76 -15.64 5.73 -0.01
N TYR A 77 -14.63 6.37 -0.61
CA TYR A 77 -13.44 6.82 0.13
C TYR A 77 -13.60 8.17 0.88
N ALA A 78 -14.72 8.89 0.71
CA ALA A 78 -14.91 10.21 1.32
C ALA A 78 -15.30 10.20 2.82
N SER A 79 -15.56 9.04 3.42
CA SER A 79 -16.10 8.97 4.80
C SER A 79 -15.09 8.65 5.91
N MET A 80 -13.80 8.46 5.62
CA MET A 80 -12.80 8.07 6.65
C MET A 80 -11.78 9.16 7.03
N THR A 81 -12.00 10.44 6.69
CA THR A 81 -11.30 11.51 7.42
C THR A 81 -12.03 11.75 8.74
N GLY A 82 -11.64 11.02 9.78
CA GLY A 82 -12.15 11.14 11.14
C GLY A 82 -12.06 12.58 11.64
N ARG A 83 -13.21 13.23 11.79
CA ARG A 83 -13.34 14.38 12.69
C ARG A 83 -13.17 13.85 14.12
N PRO A 84 -12.32 14.47 14.97
CA PRO A 84 -12.35 14.14 16.39
C PRO A 84 -13.75 14.51 16.92
N ASN A 85 -14.48 13.51 17.41
CA ASN A 85 -15.76 13.66 18.07
C ASN A 85 -15.62 14.60 19.28
N SER A 86 -15.95 15.87 19.09
CA SER A 86 -16.32 16.79 20.16
C SER A 86 -17.73 16.42 20.66
N GLN A 87 -17.87 15.23 21.22
CA GLN A 87 -19.06 14.81 21.96
C GLN A 87 -18.63 14.16 23.27
N PHE A 88 -18.00 14.95 24.13
CA PHE A 88 -17.97 14.68 25.56
C PHE A 88 -18.60 15.85 26.31
N ARG A 89 -19.68 15.51 27.03
CA ARG A 89 -20.35 16.25 28.10
C ARG A 89 -21.22 17.47 27.73
N LEU A 90 -22.49 17.16 27.48
CA LEU A 90 -23.59 17.96 28.01
C LEU A 90 -23.96 17.42 29.41
N HIS A 91 -23.67 18.18 30.47
CA HIS A 91 -24.49 18.32 31.71
C HIS A 91 -23.70 18.91 32.88
N GLN A 92 -24.06 20.12 33.29
CA GLN A 92 -24.34 20.62 34.67
C GLN A 92 -24.30 22.16 34.63
N ARG A 93 -25.47 22.82 34.66
CA ARG A 93 -26.08 23.48 35.85
C ARG A 93 -25.13 24.47 36.55
N ALA A 94 -25.36 25.75 36.36
CA ALA A 94 -25.94 26.66 37.36
C ALA A 94 -26.34 27.97 36.65
#